data_AF-A0A6G5AJM4-F1
#
_entry.id   AF-A0A6G5AJM4-F1
#
_cell.length_a   1.000
_cell.length_b   1.000
_cell.length_c   1.000
_cell.angle_alpha   90.00
_cell.angle_beta   90.00
_cell.angle_gamma   90.00
#
_symmetry.space_group_name_H-M   'P 1'
#
loop_
_entity.id
_entity.type
_entity.pdbx_description
1 polymer ?
#
loop_
_entity_poly.entity_id
_entity_poly.type
_entity_poly.pdbx_seq_one_letter_code
_entity_poly.pdbx_strand_id
1 'polypeptide(L)'
;ISGAKFNIAFGKLHHLLASVFSTTDKVTAVHEGSLPKTLESNEQSPSQQLACCENDYRLPPVPLDIKDAIERTQPGKVSSHTKSRIVGWIANHLMTITVYPGSLYEAAAKSLVLEYPVLRDTIGTGWDSWKVSLKYKFAYMRKSLCTVPAVQAARAAYGKRKDLEESTNTKRHCHVVSETSNGLVHRTQL
;
A
#
# COMPACT_ATOMS: atom_id res chain seq x y z
N ILE A 1 -28.34 -21.32 -0.18
CA ILE A 1 -27.56 -20.08 0.02
C ILE A 1 -26.23 -20.29 -0.70
N SER A 2 -26.11 -19.80 -1.94
CA SER A 2 -25.00 -20.10 -2.85
C SER A 2 -23.84 -19.13 -2.60
N GLY A 3 -22.66 -19.67 -2.29
CA GLY A 3 -21.45 -18.90 -2.03
C GLY A 3 -20.81 -18.37 -3.32
N ALA A 4 -20.96 -17.08 -3.58
CA ALA A 4 -20.25 -16.40 -4.65
C ALA A 4 -18.79 -16.14 -4.23
N LYS A 5 -17.86 -16.91 -4.81
CA LYS A 5 -16.42 -16.66 -4.72
C LYS A 5 -16.09 -15.39 -5.52
N PHE A 6 -15.70 -14.32 -4.83
CA PHE A 6 -15.19 -13.10 -5.47
C PHE A 6 -13.80 -13.36 -6.07
N ASN A 7 -13.79 -13.74 -7.35
CA ASN A 7 -12.55 -13.80 -8.15
C ASN A 7 -12.13 -12.38 -8.55
N ILE A 8 -11.17 -11.83 -7.82
CA ILE A 8 -10.53 -10.56 -8.18
C ILE A 8 -9.39 -10.88 -9.16
N ALA A 9 -9.70 -10.86 -10.46
CA ALA A 9 -8.69 -10.93 -11.51
C ALA A 9 -8.04 -9.55 -11.71
N PHE A 10 -6.89 -9.30 -11.07
CA PHE A 10 -5.99 -8.18 -11.41
C PHE A 10 -4.91 -8.67 -12.37
N GLY A 11 -5.32 -8.99 -13.60
CA GLY A 11 -4.41 -9.37 -14.69
C GLY A 11 -4.17 -8.19 -15.63
N LYS A 12 -2.90 -7.81 -15.80
CA LYS A 12 -2.35 -6.89 -16.83
C LYS A 12 -2.68 -5.40 -16.67
N LEU A 13 -1.81 -4.68 -15.97
CA LEU A 13 -1.51 -3.27 -16.31
C LEU A 13 -0.03 -2.98 -16.06
N HIS A 14 0.81 -3.54 -16.93
CA HIS A 14 2.25 -3.40 -16.91
C HIS A 14 2.68 -2.77 -18.25
N HIS A 15 2.74 -1.42 -18.33
CA HIS A 15 3.64 -0.72 -19.26
C HIS A 15 3.76 0.83 -19.15
N LEU A 16 3.03 1.52 -18.28
CA LEU A 16 2.92 3.00 -18.34
C LEU A 16 3.47 3.77 -17.13
N LEU A 17 4.51 3.28 -16.44
CA LEU A 17 5.14 4.02 -15.32
C LEU A 17 6.64 4.32 -15.49
N ALA A 18 7.24 4.01 -16.64
CA ALA A 18 8.66 4.28 -16.89
C ALA A 18 8.96 5.64 -17.56
N SER A 19 7.95 6.45 -17.91
CA SER A 19 8.13 7.61 -18.82
C SER A 19 8.20 9.00 -18.17
N VAL A 20 8.18 9.12 -16.84
CA VAL A 20 8.10 10.45 -16.18
C VAL A 20 9.45 10.98 -15.67
N PHE A 21 10.52 10.18 -15.67
CA PHE A 21 11.85 10.63 -15.23
C PHE A 21 12.88 10.54 -16.35
N SER A 22 12.86 11.49 -17.28
CA SER A 22 14.04 11.90 -18.06
C SER A 22 13.70 13.14 -18.88
N THR A 23 14.01 14.32 -18.36
CA THR A 23 14.29 15.55 -19.13
C THR A 23 14.91 16.60 -18.21
N THR A 24 15.72 17.47 -18.79
CA THR A 24 16.54 18.58 -18.26
C THR A 24 17.97 18.15 -17.93
N ASP A 25 18.97 18.31 -18.80
CA ASP A 25 19.48 19.38 -19.68
C ASP A 25 20.79 19.95 -19.13
N LYS A 26 21.78 19.94 -20.03
CA LYS A 26 23.11 20.51 -19.84
C LYS A 26 23.05 22.03 -19.89
N VAL A 27 23.71 22.72 -18.96
CA VAL A 27 24.13 24.11 -19.11
C VAL A 27 25.60 24.24 -18.72
N THR A 28 26.38 24.83 -19.62
CA THR A 28 27.81 25.09 -19.50
C THR A 28 28.04 26.58 -19.22
N ALA A 29 28.92 26.86 -18.25
CA ALA A 29 29.81 28.03 -18.05
C ALA A 29 29.25 29.47 -18.01
N VAL A 30 29.60 30.24 -16.97
CA VAL A 30 30.68 31.28 -16.97
C VAL A 30 30.74 32.00 -15.60
N HIS A 31 31.94 31.96 -15.00
CA HIS A 31 32.70 32.98 -14.23
C HIS A 31 32.00 34.12 -13.44
N GLU A 32 32.21 34.15 -12.11
CA GLU A 32 32.62 35.26 -11.19
C GLU A 32 32.86 34.57 -9.81
N GLY A 33 33.86 34.85 -8.96
CA GLY A 33 34.39 36.11 -8.48
C GLY A 33 34.12 36.24 -6.97
N SER A 34 35.12 35.93 -6.13
CA SER A 34 35.28 36.30 -4.71
C SER A 34 34.45 35.66 -3.57
N LEU A 35 35.21 35.17 -2.58
CA LEU A 35 34.85 34.70 -1.23
C LEU A 35 34.55 35.91 -0.30
N PRO A 36 33.74 35.77 0.77
CA PRO A 36 34.32 35.29 2.04
C PRO A 36 33.44 34.35 2.88
N LYS A 37 34.14 33.64 3.77
CA LYS A 37 33.68 32.69 4.78
C LYS A 37 32.62 33.28 5.71
N THR A 38 31.55 32.54 5.96
CA THR A 38 31.08 32.21 7.33
C THR A 38 30.26 30.92 7.23
N LEU A 39 30.90 29.81 7.59
CA LEU A 39 30.26 28.59 8.04
C LEU A 39 29.79 28.87 9.47
N GLU A 40 28.48 28.91 9.71
CA GLU A 40 27.89 28.25 10.88
C GLU A 40 26.52 27.69 10.49
N SER A 41 26.39 26.42 10.83
CA SER A 41 25.35 25.48 10.46
C SER A 41 23.94 25.93 10.83
N ASN A 42 23.03 25.84 9.87
CA ASN A 42 21.65 25.52 10.19
C ASN A 42 21.19 24.43 9.22
N GLU A 43 21.61 23.19 9.52
CA GLU A 43 21.05 21.99 8.91
C GLU A 43 19.59 21.87 9.35
N GLN A 44 18.71 22.56 8.61
CA GLN A 44 17.28 22.37 8.77
C GLN A 44 16.90 21.07 8.06
N SER A 45 16.88 19.99 8.85
CA SER A 45 16.41 18.66 8.47
C SER A 45 15.16 18.71 7.57
N PRO A 46 15.12 17.93 6.47
CA PRO A 46 13.92 17.75 5.65
C PRO A 46 12.93 16.79 6.35
N SER A 47 12.51 17.15 7.55
CA SER A 47 11.57 16.40 8.38
C SER A 47 10.32 17.23 8.65
N GLN A 48 9.85 17.97 7.65
CA GLN A 48 8.45 18.38 7.60
C GLN A 48 7.63 17.23 7.02
N GLN A 49 7.66 16.09 7.71
CA GLN A 49 6.59 15.12 7.59
C GLN A 49 5.35 15.83 8.09
N LEU A 50 4.51 16.28 7.15
CA LEU A 50 3.13 16.63 7.40
C LEU A 50 2.52 15.44 8.14
N ALA A 51 2.46 15.55 9.46
CA ALA A 51 1.67 14.68 10.30
C ALA A 51 0.22 15.04 9.98
N CYS A 52 -0.29 14.54 8.85
CA CYS A 52 -1.72 14.45 8.66
C CYS A 52 -2.22 13.56 9.80
N CYS A 53 -2.81 14.20 10.80
CA CYS A 53 -3.60 13.55 11.82
C CYS A 53 -4.44 12.47 11.15
N GLU A 54 -4.42 11.29 11.75
CA GLU A 54 -4.99 10.03 11.23
C GLU A 54 -6.46 10.14 10.78
N ASN A 55 -7.16 11.20 11.17
CA ASN A 55 -8.56 11.47 10.86
C ASN A 55 -8.80 12.54 9.79
N ASP A 56 -7.80 13.35 9.41
CA ASP A 56 -8.00 14.53 8.55
C ASP A 56 -7.54 14.30 7.10
N TYR A 57 -7.59 13.06 6.63
CA TYR A 57 -7.32 12.81 5.23
C TYR A 57 -8.42 13.44 4.35
N ARG A 58 -8.00 14.30 3.43
CA ARG A 58 -8.86 14.91 2.42
C ARG A 58 -8.55 14.32 1.04
N LEU A 59 -9.59 14.01 0.29
CA LEU A 59 -9.42 13.56 -1.09
C LEU A 59 -8.80 14.68 -1.95
N PRO A 60 -7.89 14.33 -2.87
CA PRO A 60 -7.37 15.28 -3.83
C PRO A 60 -8.49 15.70 -4.80
N PRO A 61 -8.29 16.74 -5.62
CA PRO A 61 -9.24 17.10 -6.67
C PRO A 61 -9.54 15.89 -7.57
N VAL A 62 -10.82 15.58 -7.74
CA VAL A 62 -11.26 14.39 -8.48
C VAL A 62 -11.19 14.63 -9.99
N PRO A 63 -10.46 13.79 -10.75
CA PRO A 63 -10.44 13.84 -12.21
C PRO A 63 -11.82 13.65 -12.83
N LEU A 64 -12.08 14.30 -13.97
CA LEU A 64 -13.37 14.26 -14.65
C LEU A 64 -13.80 12.83 -15.03
N ASP A 65 -12.87 12.00 -15.50
CA ASP A 65 -13.15 10.61 -15.87
C ASP A 65 -13.65 9.78 -14.68
N ILE A 66 -13.15 10.08 -13.48
CA ILE A 66 -13.57 9.41 -12.25
C ILE A 66 -14.94 9.93 -11.79
N LYS A 67 -15.18 11.25 -11.86
CA LYS A 67 -16.48 11.85 -11.53
C LYS A 67 -17.59 11.23 -12.39
N ASP A 68 -17.39 11.24 -13.70
CA ASP A 68 -18.27 10.64 -14.68
C ASP A 68 -18.54 9.16 -14.43
N ALA A 69 -17.52 8.40 -14.03
CA ALA A 69 -17.66 6.98 -13.74
C ALA A 69 -18.46 6.74 -12.44
N ILE A 70 -18.30 7.60 -11.44
CA ILE A 70 -19.05 7.55 -10.18
C ILE A 70 -20.52 7.88 -10.43
N GLU A 71 -20.81 8.94 -11.20
CA GLU A 71 -22.19 9.37 -11.51
C GLU A 71 -22.99 8.30 -12.26
N ARG A 72 -22.33 7.52 -13.12
CA ARG A 72 -22.95 6.40 -13.85
C ARG A 72 -23.12 5.13 -13.01
N THR A 73 -22.54 5.09 -11.81
CA THR A 73 -22.55 3.91 -10.96
C THR A 73 -23.84 3.84 -10.13
N GLN A 74 -24.41 2.64 -10.01
CA GLN A 74 -25.52 2.39 -9.09
C GLN A 74 -24.98 1.92 -7.72
N PRO A 75 -25.71 2.20 -6.62
CA PRO A 75 -25.33 1.72 -5.29
C PRO A 75 -25.07 0.21 -5.28
N GLY A 76 -23.93 -0.20 -4.72
CA GLY A 76 -23.54 -1.62 -4.62
C GLY A 76 -23.13 -2.28 -5.95
N LYS A 77 -23.14 -1.57 -7.09
CA LYS A 77 -22.77 -2.09 -8.42
C LYS A 77 -21.57 -1.35 -9.01
N VAL A 78 -20.52 -1.16 -8.22
CA VAL A 78 -19.27 -0.56 -8.68
C VAL A 78 -18.53 -1.55 -9.58
N SER A 79 -18.28 -1.19 -10.84
CA SER A 79 -17.53 -2.05 -11.76
C SER A 79 -16.08 -2.23 -11.28
N SER A 80 -15.47 -3.38 -11.58
CA SER A 80 -14.05 -3.64 -11.26
C SER A 80 -13.12 -2.61 -11.88
N HIS A 81 -13.43 -2.15 -13.09
CA HIS A 81 -12.66 -1.12 -13.79
C HIS A 81 -12.73 0.23 -13.05
N THR A 82 -13.95 0.70 -12.73
CA THR A 82 -14.18 1.94 -11.96
C THR A 82 -13.47 1.89 -10.61
N LYS A 83 -13.61 0.77 -9.89
CA LYS A 83 -12.93 0.55 -8.60
C LYS A 83 -11.41 0.64 -8.73
N SER A 84 -10.85 -0.03 -9.72
CA SER A 84 -9.40 -0.02 -9.98
C SER A 84 -8.89 1.38 -10.33
N ARG A 85 -9.68 2.14 -11.11
CA ARG A 85 -9.34 3.50 -11.51
C ARG A 85 -9.34 4.46 -10.32
N ILE A 86 -10.37 4.41 -9.47
CA ILE A 86 -10.48 5.19 -8.24
C ILE A 86 -9.34 4.86 -7.28
N VAL A 87 -9.10 3.56 -7.03
CA VAL A 87 -8.01 3.10 -6.16
C VAL A 87 -6.66 3.56 -6.68
N GLY A 88 -6.43 3.54 -7.99
CA GLY A 88 -5.21 4.04 -8.61
C GLY A 88 -5.01 5.55 -8.38
N TRP A 89 -6.06 6.34 -8.57
CA TRP A 89 -6.02 7.78 -8.33
C TRP A 89 -5.71 8.13 -6.87
N ILE A 90 -6.42 7.52 -5.92
CA ILE A 90 -6.17 7.74 -4.49
C ILE A 90 -4.77 7.27 -4.11
N ALA A 91 -4.35 6.10 -4.60
CA ALA A 91 -3.02 5.55 -4.28
C ALA A 91 -1.89 6.45 -4.78
N ASN A 92 -2.02 7.03 -5.98
CA ASN A 92 -1.04 7.97 -6.51
C ASN A 92 -0.90 9.20 -5.60
N HIS A 93 -2.00 9.73 -5.07
CA HIS A 93 -1.95 10.84 -4.13
C HIS A 93 -1.37 10.41 -2.76
N LEU A 94 -1.79 9.27 -2.22
CA LEU A 94 -1.22 8.75 -0.97
C LEU A 94 0.30 8.55 -1.08
N MET A 95 0.80 8.15 -2.24
CA MET A 95 2.25 8.02 -2.50
C MET A 95 3.00 9.34 -2.42
N THR A 96 2.37 10.49 -2.70
CA THR A 96 3.01 11.80 -2.54
C THR A 96 3.14 12.19 -1.06
N ILE A 97 2.38 11.53 -0.17
CA ILE A 97 2.43 11.73 1.28
C ILE A 97 3.40 10.73 1.91
N THR A 98 3.19 9.43 1.68
CA THR A 98 4.01 8.36 2.26
C THR A 98 3.93 7.06 1.47
N VAL A 99 5.05 6.34 1.43
CA VAL A 99 5.15 4.99 0.84
C VAL A 99 4.51 3.92 1.75
N TYR A 100 4.32 4.22 3.04
CA TYR A 100 3.71 3.32 4.03
C TYR A 100 2.54 3.99 4.75
N PRO A 101 1.35 4.10 4.10
CA PRO A 101 0.21 4.85 4.64
C PRO A 101 -0.37 4.38 5.98
N GLY A 102 -0.22 3.11 6.35
CA GLY A 102 -0.70 2.61 7.65
C GLY A 102 -2.20 2.87 7.88
N SER A 103 -2.53 3.73 8.84
CA SER A 103 -3.91 4.11 9.15
C SER A 103 -4.58 4.98 8.10
N LEU A 104 -3.82 5.70 7.27
CA LEU A 104 -4.35 6.52 6.17
C LEU A 104 -5.15 5.72 5.13
N TYR A 105 -4.94 4.40 5.04
CA TYR A 105 -5.80 3.55 4.19
C TYR A 105 -7.26 3.60 4.62
N GLU A 106 -7.51 3.65 5.92
CA GLU A 106 -8.85 3.71 6.47
C GLU A 106 -9.43 5.12 6.34
N ALA A 107 -8.64 6.15 6.65
CA ALA A 107 -9.04 7.54 6.49
C ALA A 107 -9.44 7.85 5.03
N ALA A 108 -8.64 7.42 4.06
CA ALA A 108 -8.93 7.61 2.64
C ALA A 108 -10.15 6.82 2.15
N ALA A 109 -10.35 5.61 2.67
CA ALA A 109 -11.54 4.82 2.34
C ALA A 109 -12.81 5.45 2.92
N LYS A 110 -12.75 5.94 4.16
CA LYS A 110 -13.85 6.66 4.81
C LYS A 110 -14.19 7.93 4.07
N SER A 111 -13.21 8.79 3.78
CA SER A 111 -13.43 10.06 3.09
C SER A 111 -14.08 9.85 1.73
N LEU A 112 -13.65 8.82 0.98
CA LEU A 112 -14.23 8.46 -0.31
C LEU A 112 -15.72 8.13 -0.21
N VAL A 113 -16.11 7.29 0.75
CA VAL A 113 -17.50 6.86 0.89
C VAL A 113 -18.38 7.97 1.48
N LEU A 114 -17.81 8.85 2.32
CA LEU A 114 -18.52 10.03 2.83
C LEU A 114 -18.80 11.05 1.73
N GLU A 115 -17.84 11.30 0.84
CA GLU A 115 -18.00 12.22 -0.29
C GLU A 115 -18.88 11.61 -1.40
N TYR A 116 -18.79 10.30 -1.61
CA TYR A 116 -19.56 9.56 -2.63
C TYR A 116 -20.32 8.37 -2.03
N PRO A 117 -21.49 8.61 -1.39
CA PRO A 117 -22.26 7.55 -0.74
C PRO A 117 -22.68 6.39 -1.65
N VAL A 118 -22.78 6.63 -2.97
CA VAL A 118 -23.08 5.60 -3.99
C VAL A 118 -22.03 4.49 -4.04
N LEU A 119 -20.80 4.77 -3.59
CA LEU A 119 -19.68 3.84 -3.56
C LEU A 119 -19.65 2.97 -2.30
N ARG A 120 -20.57 3.19 -1.35
CA ARG A 120 -20.61 2.47 -0.07
C ARG A 120 -20.78 0.97 -0.29
N ASP A 121 -19.98 0.19 0.42
CA ASP A 121 -20.15 -1.26 0.48
C ASP A 121 -21.49 -1.63 1.14
N THR A 122 -22.18 -2.63 0.62
CA THR A 122 -23.47 -3.09 1.14
C THR A 122 -23.35 -3.85 2.47
N ILE A 123 -22.15 -4.30 2.83
CA ILE A 123 -21.87 -5.14 3.99
C ILE A 123 -20.76 -4.49 4.82
N GLY A 124 -20.83 -4.62 6.14
CA GLY A 124 -19.78 -4.16 7.06
C GLY A 124 -19.88 -2.66 7.37
N THR A 125 -18.72 -2.01 7.53
CA THR A 125 -18.66 -0.58 7.87
C THR A 125 -19.09 0.32 6.69
N GLY A 126 -19.00 -0.20 5.47
CA GLY A 126 -19.32 0.52 4.24
C GLY A 126 -18.10 0.98 3.44
N TRP A 127 -16.88 0.86 3.97
CA TRP A 127 -15.62 1.24 3.28
C TRP A 127 -14.52 0.18 3.35
N ASP A 128 -14.81 -1.00 3.91
CA ASP A 128 -13.82 -2.07 4.15
C ASP A 128 -13.18 -2.56 2.85
N SER A 129 -13.98 -2.71 1.79
CA SER A 129 -13.50 -3.21 0.51
C SER A 129 -12.55 -2.21 -0.17
N TRP A 130 -12.74 -0.90 0.09
CA TRP A 130 -11.90 0.19 -0.40
C TRP A 130 -10.56 0.22 0.34
N LYS A 131 -10.59 0.14 1.67
CA LYS A 131 -9.39 0.02 2.52
C LYS A 131 -8.53 -1.16 2.09
N VAL A 132 -9.14 -2.34 1.89
CA VAL A 132 -8.43 -3.55 1.45
C VAL A 132 -7.83 -3.36 0.05
N SER A 133 -8.56 -2.74 -0.88
CA SER A 133 -8.06 -2.50 -2.24
C SER A 133 -6.85 -1.57 -2.26
N LEU A 134 -6.86 -0.52 -1.44
CA LEU A 134 -5.71 0.37 -1.26
C LEU A 134 -4.50 -0.38 -0.68
N LYS A 135 -4.71 -1.18 0.37
CA LYS A 135 -3.64 -2.02 0.95
C LYS A 135 -3.01 -2.95 -0.08
N TYR A 136 -3.84 -3.61 -0.90
CA TYR A 136 -3.35 -4.48 -1.97
C TYR A 136 -2.59 -3.72 -3.05
N LYS A 137 -3.07 -2.54 -3.46
CA LYS A 137 -2.36 -1.67 -4.42
C LYS A 137 -0.96 -1.32 -3.91
N PHE A 138 -0.83 -0.87 -2.67
CA PHE A 138 0.48 -0.55 -2.06
C PHE A 138 1.36 -1.78 -1.83
N ALA A 139 0.78 -2.92 -1.46
CA ALA A 139 1.53 -4.16 -1.36
C ALA A 139 2.10 -4.58 -2.72
N TYR A 140 1.30 -4.49 -3.79
CA TYR A 140 1.75 -4.79 -5.15
C TYR A 140 2.85 -3.82 -5.62
N MET A 141 2.68 -2.52 -5.43
CA MET A 141 3.70 -1.52 -5.78
C MET A 141 5.02 -1.77 -5.06
N ARG A 142 5.00 -2.11 -3.77
CA ARG A 142 6.23 -2.47 -3.04
C ARG A 142 6.85 -3.77 -3.53
N LYS A 143 6.04 -4.75 -3.96
CA LYS A 143 6.53 -5.99 -4.57
C LYS A 143 7.19 -5.72 -5.93
N SER A 144 6.66 -4.81 -6.75
CA SER A 144 7.29 -4.47 -8.02
C SER A 144 8.66 -3.80 -7.86
N LEU A 145 8.95 -3.17 -6.71
CA LEU A 145 10.27 -2.60 -6.43
C LEU A 145 11.36 -3.67 -6.20
N CYS A 146 11.00 -4.94 -6.01
CA CYS A 146 11.97 -6.02 -5.82
C CYS A 146 12.90 -6.22 -7.03
N THR A 147 12.52 -5.74 -8.22
CA THR A 147 13.32 -5.86 -9.45
C THR A 147 14.31 -4.72 -9.64
N VAL A 148 14.23 -3.65 -8.82
CA VAL A 148 15.09 -2.47 -8.96
C VAL A 148 16.44 -2.74 -8.31
N PRO A 149 17.58 -2.66 -9.05
CA PRO A 149 18.90 -2.98 -8.52
C PRO A 149 19.28 -2.18 -7.27
N ALA A 150 18.94 -0.88 -7.22
CA ALA A 150 19.19 -0.04 -6.04
C ALA A 150 18.44 -0.54 -4.79
N VAL A 151 17.20 -0.99 -4.95
CA VAL A 151 16.40 -1.57 -3.85
C VAL A 151 16.97 -2.91 -3.41
N GLN A 152 17.47 -3.72 -4.35
CA GLN A 152 18.15 -4.98 -4.04
C GLN A 152 19.46 -4.74 -3.28
N ALA A 153 20.28 -3.77 -3.72
CA ALA A 153 21.52 -3.39 -3.04
C ALA A 153 21.24 -2.88 -1.62
N ALA A 154 20.25 -2.00 -1.44
CA ALA A 154 19.84 -1.52 -0.13
C ALA A 154 19.33 -2.67 0.78
N ARG A 155 18.56 -3.62 0.24
CA ARG A 155 18.14 -4.81 0.98
C ARG A 155 19.32 -5.74 1.32
N ALA A 156 20.34 -5.85 0.49
CA ALA A 156 21.54 -6.62 0.80
C ALA A 156 22.36 -5.96 1.93
N ALA A 157 22.44 -4.63 1.91
CA ALA A 157 23.14 -3.84 2.92
C ALA A 157 22.43 -3.84 4.29
N TYR A 158 21.10 -3.67 4.30
CA TYR A 158 20.31 -3.44 5.52
C TYR A 158 19.30 -4.53 5.87
N GLY A 159 19.00 -5.44 4.94
CA GLY A 159 17.99 -6.48 5.09
C GLY A 159 18.51 -7.76 5.76
N LYS A 160 19.83 -7.87 5.99
CA LYS A 160 20.36 -8.91 6.88
C LYS A 160 20.07 -8.49 8.31
N ARG A 161 19.27 -9.28 9.03
CA ARG A 161 19.37 -9.29 10.49
C ARG A 161 20.80 -9.72 10.80
N LYS A 162 21.45 -9.09 11.79
CA LYS A 162 22.70 -9.59 12.36
C LYS A 162 22.41 -10.93 13.04
N ASP A 163 22.32 -12.01 12.27
CA ASP A 163 22.51 -13.36 12.77
C ASP A 163 24.03 -13.62 12.76
N LEU A 164 24.73 -12.90 13.64
CA LEU A 164 26.07 -13.21 14.17
C LEU A 164 25.77 -13.33 15.67
N GLU A 165 25.53 -14.52 16.21
CA GLU A 165 26.46 -15.64 16.29
C GLU A 165 25.74 -16.99 16.20
N GLU A 166 26.46 -17.93 15.61
CA GLU A 166 26.23 -19.36 15.70
C GLU A 166 26.24 -19.81 17.17
N SER A 167 25.13 -20.33 17.66
CA SER A 167 25.12 -21.23 18.82
C SER A 167 24.27 -22.44 18.47
N THR A 168 25.00 -23.52 18.25
CA THR A 168 24.59 -24.91 18.13
C THR A 168 23.18 -25.21 18.65
N ASN A 169 22.35 -25.76 17.75
CA ASN A 169 21.22 -26.65 18.06
C ASN A 169 20.19 -26.15 19.10
N THR A 170 19.15 -25.47 18.64
CA THR A 170 17.80 -25.79 19.16
C THR A 170 16.77 -25.57 18.06
N LYS A 171 16.44 -26.66 17.38
CA LYS A 171 15.28 -26.78 16.49
C LYS A 171 14.06 -26.38 17.32
N ARG A 172 13.53 -25.17 17.12
CA ARG A 172 12.25 -24.75 17.70
C ARG A 172 11.16 -25.64 17.08
N HIS A 173 10.83 -26.71 17.78
CA HIS A 173 9.70 -27.56 17.45
C HIS A 173 8.44 -26.76 17.72
N CYS A 174 7.76 -26.35 16.64
CA CYS A 174 6.40 -25.84 16.74
C CYS A 174 5.54 -26.96 17.32
N HIS A 175 4.94 -26.71 18.48
CA HIS A 175 4.03 -27.57 19.20
C HIS A 175 2.94 -28.15 18.27
N VAL A 176 3.07 -29.43 17.91
CA VAL A 176 1.95 -30.19 17.32
C VAL A 176 1.02 -30.52 18.48
N VAL A 177 -0.17 -29.91 18.47
CA VAL A 177 -1.27 -30.34 19.35
C VAL A 177 -1.71 -31.72 18.86
N SER A 178 -1.32 -32.78 19.55
CA SER A 178 -1.94 -34.09 19.39
C SER A 178 -3.25 -34.09 20.18
N GLU A 179 -4.37 -33.91 19.47
CA GLU A 179 -5.70 -34.26 19.95
C GLU A 179 -5.70 -35.75 20.33
N THR A 180 -5.76 -36.05 21.63
CA THR A 180 -6.00 -37.41 22.11
C THR A 180 -7.50 -37.55 22.32
N SER A 181 -8.23 -37.89 21.26
CA SER A 181 -9.53 -38.52 21.39
C SER A 181 -9.37 -39.99 21.01
N ASN A 182 -9.66 -40.90 21.93
CA ASN A 182 -10.66 -41.95 21.70
C ASN A 182 -10.91 -42.71 22.99
N GLY A 183 -12.15 -42.56 23.46
CA GLY A 183 -12.71 -43.27 24.60
C GLY A 183 -12.80 -44.77 24.34
N LEU A 184 -12.45 -45.50 25.38
CA LEU A 184 -12.65 -46.93 25.52
C LEU A 184 -14.15 -47.18 25.79
N VAL A 185 -14.90 -47.64 24.78
CA VAL A 185 -16.24 -48.19 24.97
C VAL A 185 -16.16 -49.69 24.69
N HIS A 186 -16.12 -50.48 25.75
CA HIS A 186 -16.30 -51.93 25.66
C HIS A 186 -17.73 -52.23 25.23
N ARG A 187 -17.88 -52.72 24.00
CA ARG A 187 -19.11 -53.35 23.50
C ARG A 187 -18.92 -54.86 23.58
N THR A 188 -19.44 -55.46 24.64
CA THR A 188 -19.62 -56.92 24.75
C THR A 188 -20.72 -57.35 23.78
N GLN A 189 -20.47 -58.38 22.99
CA GLN A 189 -21.42 -59.04 22.11
C GLN A 189 -21.53 -60.52 22.52
N LEU A 190 -22.78 -60.98 22.54
CA LEU A 190 -23.28 -62.37 22.52
C LEU A 190 -23.06 -63.23 23.79
#